data_AF-W5P3B7-F1
#
_entry.id   AF-W5P3B7-F1
#
_cell.length_a   1.000
_cell.length_b   1.000
_cell.length_c   1.000
_cell.angle_alpha   90.00
_cell.angle_beta   90.00
_cell.angle_gamma   90.00
#
_symmetry.space_group_name_H-M   'P 1'
#
loop_
_entity.id
_entity.type
_entity.pdbx_description
1 polymer ?
#
loop_
_entity_poly.entity_id
_entity_poly.type
_entity_poly.pdbx_seq_one_letter_code
_entity_poly.pdbx_strand_id
1 'polypeptide(L)'
;MDPECARLLPALCAVLADPRQPVADDTCLEKLLDWFKAVTGAGSSLVLLQEHPCLVELLFHVLKPQDLSSRILSFTLRLAGIFAAQENCFQFLQQGELLPGLFGEPGPLGAAAWCLQRPCRPVTLSQLNPISPPSPRCPPPGAVDTIFSLQGDPSLFVASAAGQLLVRVLDLALRGPAEGHVCPQAWDWPACARKVVCHLEDCLRSEAAPRVTQALHVLTTTFGHCHGLWTQGLWEQLSPLVARLLEKDPVPAPHALVDLLLSVARSSVLSSDPGLWETAAQALSRLSPTQAGPLAAGILKLQDCPQALRIQAFRILLQPLAHVLEAAAQAPGTPRLLEGAAGDLMAVDKFPPSRSACEGLLCSALAHLELLQPLPQRPSPWPQAPLLAAAVTILRFCNGSAAPSSEA
;
A
#
# COMPACT_ATOMS: atom_id res chain seq x y z
N MET A 1 29.26 4.31 -20.71
CA MET A 1 28.43 4.11 -21.90
C MET A 1 29.35 3.65 -23.03
N ASP A 2 28.93 2.67 -23.83
CA ASP A 2 29.73 2.22 -24.97
C ASP A 2 29.83 3.30 -26.06
N PRO A 3 31.02 3.51 -26.66
CA PRO A 3 31.25 4.61 -27.61
C PRO A 3 30.44 4.46 -28.91
N GLU A 4 30.04 3.24 -29.26
CA GLU A 4 29.18 2.98 -30.42
C GLU A 4 27.74 3.43 -30.18
N CYS A 5 27.20 3.19 -28.98
CA CYS A 5 25.87 3.69 -28.59
C CYS A 5 25.84 5.22 -28.53
N ALA A 6 26.92 5.84 -28.03
CA ALA A 6 27.09 7.30 -27.99
C ALA A 6 26.97 7.95 -29.38
N ARG A 7 27.53 7.30 -30.41
CA ARG A 7 27.50 7.77 -31.80
C ARG A 7 26.13 7.64 -32.46
N LEU A 8 25.33 6.66 -32.04
CA LEU A 8 23.99 6.42 -32.59
C LEU A 8 22.90 7.27 -31.94
N LEU A 9 23.17 7.80 -30.74
CA LEU A 9 22.21 8.58 -29.95
C LEU A 9 21.59 9.78 -30.71
N PRO A 10 22.36 10.62 -31.43
CA PRO A 10 21.80 11.76 -32.15
C PRO A 10 20.84 11.34 -33.27
N ALA A 11 21.18 10.28 -34.01
CA ALA A 11 20.31 9.74 -35.06
C ALA A 11 19.03 9.15 -34.48
N LEU A 12 19.13 8.46 -33.34
CA LEU A 12 17.97 7.94 -32.61
C LEU A 12 17.05 9.05 -32.12
N CYS A 13 17.59 10.12 -31.51
CA CYS A 13 16.80 11.27 -31.07
C CYS A 13 16.11 11.97 -32.24
N ALA A 14 16.77 12.08 -33.40
CA ALA A 14 16.16 12.65 -34.60
C ALA A 14 14.99 11.80 -35.12
N VAL A 15 15.11 10.47 -35.10
CA VAL A 15 14.02 9.55 -35.46
C VAL A 15 12.84 9.65 -34.48
N LEU A 16 13.13 9.74 -33.17
CA LEU A 16 12.10 9.87 -32.14
C LEU A 16 11.40 11.24 -32.16
N ALA A 17 12.06 12.28 -32.65
CA ALA A 17 11.49 13.61 -32.81
C ALA A 17 10.70 13.79 -34.11
N ASP A 18 10.81 12.88 -35.09
CA ASP A 18 10.09 13.00 -36.36
C ASP A 18 8.73 12.25 -36.32
N PRO A 19 7.58 12.96 -36.29
CA PRO A 19 6.26 12.33 -36.23
C PRO A 19 5.90 11.53 -37.49
N ARG A 20 6.65 11.69 -38.59
CA ARG A 20 6.41 10.98 -39.85
C ARG A 20 7.04 9.60 -39.90
N GLN A 21 7.93 9.27 -38.96
CA GLN A 21 8.57 7.97 -38.92
C GLN A 21 7.72 6.94 -38.16
N PRO A 22 7.66 5.69 -38.65
CA PRO A 22 6.96 4.63 -37.93
C PRO A 22 7.68 4.38 -36.60
N VAL A 23 7.00 4.71 -35.51
CA VAL A 23 7.51 4.57 -34.15
C VAL A 23 7.74 3.09 -33.84
N ALA A 24 8.90 2.77 -33.26
CA ALA A 24 9.26 1.44 -32.81
C ALA A 24 8.21 0.84 -31.86
N ASP A 25 8.16 -0.50 -31.80
CA ASP A 25 7.30 -1.23 -30.87
C ASP A 25 7.58 -0.82 -29.42
N ASP A 26 6.55 -0.85 -28.56
CA ASP A 26 6.64 -0.46 -27.15
C ASP A 26 7.78 -1.19 -26.43
N THR A 27 8.03 -2.45 -26.78
CA THR A 27 9.13 -3.25 -26.21
C THR A 27 10.51 -2.64 -26.47
N CYS A 28 10.73 -1.99 -27.62
CA CYS A 28 11.99 -1.34 -27.94
C CYS A 28 12.19 -0.06 -27.12
N LEU A 29 11.12 0.73 -26.95
CA LEU A 29 11.15 1.92 -26.12
C LEU A 29 11.38 1.58 -24.64
N GLU A 30 10.75 0.51 -24.12
CA GLU A 30 10.99 0.03 -22.76
C GLU A 30 12.45 -0.42 -22.56
N LYS A 31 13.00 -1.21 -23.49
CA LYS A 31 14.41 -1.64 -23.43
C LYS A 31 15.37 -0.45 -23.45
N LEU A 32 15.05 0.58 -24.23
CA LEU A 32 15.84 1.81 -24.27
C LEU A 32 15.77 2.56 -22.93
N LEU A 33 14.59 2.62 -22.30
CA LEU A 33 14.46 3.19 -20.95
C LEU A 33 15.27 2.39 -19.91
N ASP A 34 15.24 1.06 -19.98
CA ASP A 34 16.03 0.22 -19.08
C ASP A 34 17.54 0.37 -19.30
N TRP A 35 17.95 0.57 -20.55
CA TRP A 35 19.33 0.92 -20.87
C TRP A 35 19.72 2.27 -20.26
N PHE A 36 18.89 3.32 -20.42
CA PHE A 36 19.14 4.61 -19.78
C PHE A 36 19.21 4.48 -18.26
N LYS A 37 18.30 3.73 -17.61
CA LYS A 37 18.37 3.47 -16.16
C LYS A 37 19.70 2.83 -15.75
N ALA A 38 20.18 1.85 -16.52
CA ALA A 38 21.45 1.18 -16.24
C ALA A 38 22.64 2.15 -16.39
N VAL A 39 22.64 2.99 -17.43
CA VAL A 39 23.70 3.99 -17.66
C VAL A 39 23.69 5.07 -16.57
N THR A 40 22.52 5.59 -16.20
CA THR A 40 22.38 6.57 -15.11
C THR A 40 22.60 5.95 -13.73
N GLY A 41 22.43 4.64 -13.58
CA GLY A 41 22.75 3.93 -12.34
C GLY A 41 24.27 3.74 -12.15
N ALA A 42 25.02 3.62 -13.23
CA ALA A 42 26.47 3.41 -13.22
C ALA A 42 27.30 4.71 -13.28
N GLY A 43 26.68 5.87 -13.56
CA GLY A 43 27.39 7.13 -13.75
C GLY A 43 26.52 8.38 -13.50
N SER A 44 27.12 9.56 -13.70
CA SER A 44 26.41 10.84 -13.54
C SER A 44 25.52 11.12 -14.75
N SER A 45 24.20 11.22 -14.53
CA SER A 45 23.21 11.62 -15.55
C SER A 45 23.49 13.01 -16.10
N LEU A 46 24.06 13.90 -15.27
CA LEU A 46 24.40 15.26 -15.70
C LEU A 46 25.50 15.26 -16.76
N VAL A 47 26.55 14.45 -16.58
CA VAL A 47 27.64 14.33 -17.56
C VAL A 47 27.09 13.80 -18.88
N LEU A 48 26.20 12.81 -18.83
CA LEU A 48 25.57 12.25 -20.02
C LEU A 48 24.72 13.28 -20.77
N LEU A 49 23.96 14.15 -20.08
CA LEU A 49 23.21 15.22 -20.73
C LEU A 49 24.12 16.31 -21.31
N GLN A 50 25.23 16.63 -20.64
CA GLN A 50 26.19 17.62 -21.13
C GLN A 50 26.97 17.12 -22.35
N GLU A 51 27.32 15.83 -22.38
CA GLU A 51 28.01 15.20 -23.52
C GLU A 51 27.08 14.97 -24.72
N HIS A 52 25.77 14.85 -24.48
CA HIS A 52 24.78 14.53 -25.50
C HIS A 52 23.61 15.53 -25.54
N PRO A 53 23.79 16.72 -26.14
CA PRO A 53 22.76 17.75 -26.21
C PRO A 53 21.49 17.31 -26.95
N CYS A 54 21.59 16.33 -27.85
CA CYS A 54 20.45 15.74 -28.56
C CYS A 54 19.36 15.15 -27.63
N LEU A 55 19.72 14.73 -26.41
CA LEU A 55 18.75 14.28 -25.41
C LEU A 55 17.95 15.45 -24.85
N VAL A 56 18.63 16.55 -24.53
CA VAL A 56 17.99 17.78 -24.03
C VAL A 56 17.07 18.35 -25.12
N GLU A 57 17.53 18.37 -26.37
CA GLU A 57 16.71 18.78 -27.53
C GLU A 57 15.47 17.91 -27.71
N LEU A 58 15.59 16.58 -27.57
CA LEU A 58 14.45 15.65 -27.60
C LEU A 58 13.43 15.99 -26.50
N LEU A 59 13.90 16.28 -25.27
CA LEU A 59 13.03 16.68 -24.17
C LEU A 59 12.30 18.01 -24.47
N PHE A 60 13.00 19.01 -25.02
CA PHE A 60 12.39 20.28 -25.42
C PHE A 60 11.44 20.14 -26.62
N HIS A 61 11.69 19.18 -27.50
CA HIS A 61 10.86 18.96 -28.68
C HIS A 61 9.41 18.64 -28.29
N VAL A 62 9.22 17.93 -27.18
CA VAL A 62 7.91 17.55 -26.64
C VAL A 62 7.09 18.75 -26.12
N LEU A 63 7.73 19.88 -25.85
CA LEU A 63 7.06 21.12 -25.44
C LEU A 63 6.45 21.90 -26.61
N LYS A 64 6.79 21.54 -27.85
CA LYS A 64 6.24 22.20 -29.04
C LYS A 64 4.87 21.60 -29.37
N PRO A 65 3.87 22.42 -29.74
CA PRO A 65 2.56 21.92 -30.14
C PRO A 65 2.66 21.22 -31.51
N GLN A 66 2.98 19.93 -31.48
CA GLN A 66 2.95 19.02 -32.62
C GLN A 66 2.21 17.74 -32.23
N ASP A 67 1.60 17.07 -33.22
CA ASP A 67 0.90 15.78 -33.06
C ASP A 67 1.89 14.64 -32.77
N LEU A 68 2.49 14.67 -31.58
CA LEU A 68 3.37 13.61 -31.11
C LEU A 68 2.57 12.36 -30.77
N SER A 69 3.08 11.20 -31.17
CA SER A 69 2.47 9.94 -30.77
C SER A 69 2.49 9.79 -29.24
N SER A 70 1.41 9.23 -28.68
CA SER A 70 1.28 9.00 -27.23
C SER A 70 2.43 8.16 -26.66
N ARG A 71 2.99 7.26 -27.47
CA ARG A 71 4.12 6.39 -27.12
C ARG A 71 5.41 7.18 -26.95
N ILE A 72 5.74 8.06 -27.90
CA ILE A 72 6.92 8.93 -27.83
C ILE A 72 6.79 9.89 -26.65
N LEU A 73 5.62 10.50 -26.47
CA LEU A 73 5.37 11.37 -25.31
C LEU A 73 5.59 10.62 -23.98
N SER A 74 5.04 9.41 -23.84
CA SER A 74 5.25 8.59 -22.65
C SER A 74 6.72 8.21 -22.45
N PHE A 75 7.42 7.87 -23.53
CA PHE A 75 8.84 7.55 -23.47
C PHE A 75 9.64 8.76 -23.00
N THR A 76 9.43 9.93 -23.60
CA THR A 76 10.19 11.15 -23.31
C THR A 76 9.91 11.67 -21.90
N LEU A 77 8.66 11.60 -21.43
CA LEU A 77 8.33 11.95 -20.04
C LEU A 77 9.00 11.01 -19.02
N ARG A 78 9.05 9.71 -19.32
CA ARG A 78 9.73 8.73 -18.46
C ARG A 78 11.25 8.90 -18.49
N LEU A 79 11.81 9.23 -19.65
CA LEU A 79 13.22 9.55 -19.81
C LEU A 79 13.59 10.81 -19.00
N ALA A 80 12.76 11.86 -19.06
CA ALA A 80 12.91 13.05 -18.23
C ALA A 80 12.89 12.69 -16.74
N GLY A 81 11.98 11.80 -16.32
CA GLY A 81 11.93 11.27 -14.95
C GLY A 81 13.20 10.53 -14.53
N ILE A 82 13.77 9.67 -15.39
CA ILE A 82 15.02 8.95 -15.11
C ILE A 82 16.18 9.92 -14.90
N PHE A 83 16.29 10.97 -15.72
CA PHE A 83 17.32 11.99 -15.55
C PHE A 83 17.08 12.86 -14.30
N ALA A 84 15.84 13.27 -14.09
CA ALA A 84 15.41 14.06 -12.93
C ALA A 84 15.52 13.31 -11.59
N ALA A 85 15.73 11.98 -11.60
CA ALA A 85 15.94 11.20 -10.38
C ALA A 85 17.28 11.51 -9.68
N GLN A 86 18.27 12.07 -10.39
CA GLN A 86 19.52 12.55 -9.79
C GLN A 86 19.47 14.05 -9.54
N GLU A 87 19.89 14.49 -8.35
CA GLU A 87 19.76 15.88 -7.89
C GLU A 87 20.43 16.92 -8.82
N ASN A 88 21.71 16.69 -9.17
CA ASN A 88 22.46 17.62 -10.02
C ASN A 88 21.81 17.78 -11.41
N CYS A 89 21.20 16.69 -11.90
CA CYS A 89 20.51 16.67 -13.17
C CYS A 89 19.11 17.30 -13.05
N PHE A 90 18.42 17.09 -11.94
CA PHE A 90 17.16 17.78 -11.63
C PHE A 90 17.33 19.29 -11.64
N GLN A 91 18.36 19.81 -10.92
CA GLN A 91 18.64 21.24 -10.87
C GLN A 91 18.97 21.80 -12.26
N PHE A 92 19.76 21.08 -13.05
CA PHE A 92 20.08 21.46 -14.43
C PHE A 92 18.82 21.55 -15.32
N LEU A 93 17.94 20.55 -15.25
CA LEU A 93 16.69 20.53 -16.02
C LEU A 93 15.64 21.53 -15.50
N GLN A 94 15.69 21.86 -14.20
CA GLN A 94 14.84 22.88 -13.59
C GLN A 94 15.27 24.28 -14.02
N GLN A 95 16.58 24.57 -14.03
CA GLN A 95 17.13 25.84 -14.49
C GLN A 95 16.87 26.09 -15.99
N GLY A 96 16.82 25.02 -16.79
CA GLY A 96 16.43 25.09 -18.21
C GLY A 96 14.92 25.23 -18.45
N GLU A 97 14.10 25.44 -17.41
CA GLU A 97 12.62 25.48 -17.46
C GLU A 97 11.96 24.24 -18.09
N LEU A 98 12.70 23.16 -18.27
CA LEU A 98 12.23 21.96 -18.94
C LEU A 98 11.31 21.13 -18.04
N LEU A 99 11.63 21.02 -16.74
CA LEU A 99 10.74 20.34 -15.79
C LEU A 99 9.41 21.08 -15.58
N PRO A 100 9.39 22.41 -15.35
CA PRO A 100 8.14 23.17 -15.36
C PRO A 100 7.38 23.09 -16.68
N GLY A 101 8.09 23.10 -17.81
CA GLY A 101 7.47 22.95 -19.13
C GLY A 101 6.85 21.57 -19.36
N LEU A 102 7.49 20.48 -18.93
CA LEU A 102 6.98 19.12 -19.16
C LEU A 102 5.92 18.71 -18.14
N PHE A 103 6.10 19.12 -16.87
CA PHE A 103 5.31 18.63 -15.74
C PHE A 103 4.43 19.68 -15.06
N GLY A 104 4.56 20.96 -15.42
CA GLY A 104 3.73 22.05 -14.87
C GLY A 104 2.44 22.30 -15.68
N GLU A 105 1.66 23.30 -15.24
CA GLU A 105 0.42 23.73 -15.90
C GLU A 105 0.54 24.04 -17.41
N PRO A 106 1.62 24.67 -17.92
CA PRO A 106 1.74 24.92 -19.36
C PRO A 106 2.12 23.66 -20.18
N GLY A 107 2.40 22.54 -19.51
CA GLY A 107 2.90 21.33 -20.14
C GLY A 107 1.85 20.36 -20.66
N PRO A 108 2.28 19.28 -21.33
CA PRO A 108 1.40 18.22 -21.82
C PRO A 108 0.59 17.53 -20.72
N LEU A 109 0.97 17.67 -19.43
CA LEU A 109 0.18 17.20 -18.28
C LEU A 109 -1.00 18.12 -17.92
N GLY A 110 -0.91 19.43 -18.19
CA GLY A 110 -2.00 20.38 -17.99
C GLY A 110 -3.00 20.42 -19.15
N ALA A 111 -2.60 19.93 -20.33
CA ALA A 111 -3.43 19.89 -21.52
C ALA A 111 -4.42 18.71 -21.53
N ALA A 112 -5.56 18.87 -22.23
CA ALA A 112 -6.59 17.84 -22.43
C ALA A 112 -6.06 16.50 -23.03
N ALA A 113 -4.87 16.51 -23.62
CA ALA A 113 -4.15 15.32 -24.07
C ALA A 113 -3.87 14.32 -22.93
N TRP A 114 -3.68 14.81 -21.70
CA TRP A 114 -3.46 13.97 -20.53
C TRP A 114 -4.70 13.15 -20.15
N CYS A 115 -5.92 13.70 -20.34
CA CYS A 115 -7.18 13.01 -20.07
C CYS A 115 -7.39 11.75 -20.93
N LEU A 116 -6.75 11.66 -22.11
CA LEU A 116 -6.86 10.55 -23.06
C LEU A 116 -5.84 9.40 -22.82
N GLN A 117 -4.86 9.58 -21.93
CA GLN A 117 -3.68 8.70 -21.84
C GLN A 117 -3.69 7.82 -20.58
N ARG A 118 -4.36 6.65 -20.64
CA ARG A 118 -4.51 5.71 -19.51
C ARG A 118 -3.30 4.81 -19.17
N PRO A 119 -2.47 4.32 -20.11
CA PRO A 119 -1.38 3.39 -19.77
C PRO A 119 -0.08 4.08 -19.32
N CYS A 120 0.07 5.39 -19.52
CA CYS A 120 1.35 6.11 -19.35
C CYS A 120 1.47 6.89 -18.02
N ARG A 121 0.36 7.01 -17.28
CA ARG A 121 0.26 7.72 -16.00
C ARG A 121 1.06 7.08 -14.85
N PRO A 122 1.06 5.75 -14.63
CA PRO A 122 1.67 5.15 -13.44
C PRO A 122 3.20 5.29 -13.41
N VAL A 123 3.84 5.10 -14.56
CA VAL A 123 5.30 5.04 -14.63
C VAL A 123 5.92 6.43 -14.58
N THR A 124 5.26 7.43 -15.17
CA THR A 124 5.69 8.83 -15.10
C THR A 124 5.61 9.35 -13.65
N LEU A 125 4.57 8.96 -12.89
CA LEU A 125 4.43 9.30 -11.47
C LEU A 125 5.40 8.54 -10.56
N SER A 126 5.69 7.26 -10.86
CA SER A 126 6.64 6.45 -10.07
C SER A 126 8.11 6.90 -10.22
N GLN A 127 8.44 7.59 -11.32
CA GLN A 127 9.81 8.05 -11.64
C GLN A 127 10.05 9.52 -11.26
N LEU A 128 9.01 10.28 -10.91
CA LEU A 128 9.14 11.60 -10.30
C LEU A 128 9.57 11.40 -8.84
N ASN A 129 10.87 11.19 -8.66
CA ASN A 129 11.49 10.94 -7.39
C ASN A 129 12.26 12.20 -6.97
N PRO A 130 11.71 13.08 -6.11
CA PRO A 130 12.42 14.26 -5.68
C PRO A 130 13.37 13.83 -4.54
N ILE A 131 14.64 13.61 -4.83
CA ILE A 131 15.64 13.33 -3.79
C ILE A 131 16.51 14.58 -3.58
N SER A 132 16.28 15.28 -2.44
CA SER A 132 17.15 16.20 -1.66
C SER A 132 17.78 17.47 -2.34
N PRO A 133 18.32 18.48 -1.60
CA PRO A 133 18.01 19.91 -1.83
C PRO A 133 19.20 20.81 -2.30
N PRO A 134 18.92 21.92 -3.05
CA PRO A 134 18.01 22.98 -2.61
C PRO A 134 17.05 23.52 -3.70
N SER A 135 15.79 23.10 -3.68
CA SER A 135 14.63 23.76 -4.30
C SER A 135 13.36 23.26 -3.56
N PRO A 136 12.16 23.90 -3.66
CA PRO A 136 11.17 23.87 -2.60
C PRO A 136 10.69 22.46 -2.27
N ARG A 137 10.75 22.11 -0.98
CA ARG A 137 10.27 20.85 -0.36
C ARG A 137 8.77 20.56 -0.57
N CYS A 138 8.10 21.36 -1.38
CA CYS A 138 6.69 21.27 -1.71
C CYS A 138 6.54 21.31 -3.23
N PRO A 139 5.67 20.46 -3.82
CA PRO A 139 5.32 20.57 -5.23
C PRO A 139 4.79 21.97 -5.55
N PRO A 140 4.88 22.41 -6.82
CA PRO A 140 4.28 23.67 -7.23
C PRO A 140 2.77 23.71 -6.90
N PRO A 141 2.21 24.91 -6.68
CA PRO A 141 0.79 25.07 -6.38
C PRO A 141 -0.05 24.40 -7.49
N GLY A 142 -1.06 23.61 -7.10
CA GLY A 142 -1.92 22.84 -8.01
C GLY A 142 -1.49 21.40 -8.26
N ALA A 143 -0.19 21.06 -8.19
CA ALA A 143 0.28 19.70 -8.46
C ALA A 143 -0.27 18.66 -7.48
N VAL A 144 -0.38 19.03 -6.20
CA VAL A 144 -0.97 18.18 -5.16
C VAL A 144 -2.45 17.88 -5.43
N ASP A 145 -3.20 18.84 -5.99
CA ASP A 145 -4.61 18.67 -6.34
C ASP A 145 -4.78 17.71 -7.53
N THR A 146 -3.84 17.74 -8.48
CA THR A 146 -3.78 16.77 -9.57
C THR A 146 -3.52 15.36 -9.02
N ILE A 147 -2.62 15.21 -8.02
CA ILE A 147 -2.35 13.91 -7.39
C ILE A 147 -3.58 13.39 -6.66
N PHE A 148 -4.34 14.25 -5.96
CA PHE A 148 -5.60 13.86 -5.33
C PHE A 148 -6.63 13.37 -6.36
N SER A 149 -6.72 14.06 -7.49
CA SER A 149 -7.61 13.66 -8.59
C SER A 149 -7.22 12.30 -9.18
N LEU A 150 -5.92 12.02 -9.24
CA LEU A 150 -5.36 10.75 -9.74
C LEU A 150 -5.58 9.56 -8.82
N GLN A 151 -5.73 9.77 -7.51
CA GLN A 151 -6.11 8.68 -6.63
C GLN A 151 -7.47 8.11 -7.04
N GLY A 152 -8.41 8.95 -7.46
CA GLY A 152 -9.73 8.52 -7.94
C GLY A 152 -9.77 7.87 -9.33
N ASP A 153 -8.62 7.65 -9.97
CA ASP A 153 -8.57 7.06 -11.31
C ASP A 153 -9.06 5.60 -11.31
N PRO A 154 -9.84 5.16 -12.32
CA PRO A 154 -10.28 3.76 -12.42
C PRO A 154 -9.14 2.76 -12.60
N SER A 155 -7.96 3.21 -13.05
CA SER A 155 -6.77 2.38 -13.13
C SER A 155 -6.10 2.24 -11.77
N LEU A 156 -6.08 1.01 -11.23
CA LEU A 156 -5.40 0.69 -9.97
C LEU A 156 -3.92 1.09 -9.97
N PHE A 157 -3.25 0.99 -11.11
CA PHE A 157 -1.84 1.39 -11.24
C PHE A 157 -1.66 2.90 -11.07
N VAL A 158 -2.58 3.69 -11.62
CA VAL A 158 -2.54 5.15 -11.53
C VAL A 158 -2.86 5.60 -10.11
N ALA A 159 -3.94 5.05 -9.53
CA ALA A 159 -4.33 5.32 -8.16
C ALA A 159 -3.22 4.95 -7.16
N SER A 160 -2.56 3.80 -7.35
CA SER A 160 -1.44 3.36 -6.51
C SER A 160 -0.21 4.26 -6.68
N ALA A 161 0.17 4.61 -7.91
CA ALA A 161 1.29 5.51 -8.15
C ALA A 161 1.06 6.92 -7.57
N ALA A 162 -0.17 7.43 -7.66
CA ALA A 162 -0.57 8.68 -7.01
C ALA A 162 -0.45 8.58 -5.48
N GLY A 163 -0.90 7.47 -4.89
CA GLY A 163 -0.72 7.19 -3.47
C GLY A 163 0.75 7.18 -3.04
N GLN A 164 1.61 6.47 -3.78
CA GLN A 164 3.05 6.43 -3.53
C GLN A 164 3.70 7.81 -3.64
N LEU A 165 3.26 8.64 -4.59
CA LEU A 165 3.76 10.01 -4.74
C LEU A 165 3.35 10.88 -3.55
N LEU A 166 2.13 10.73 -3.01
CA LEU A 166 1.72 11.42 -1.77
C LEU A 166 2.59 11.05 -0.58
N VAL A 167 2.94 9.76 -0.43
CA VAL A 167 3.86 9.32 0.64
C VAL A 167 5.20 10.04 0.53
N ARG A 168 5.78 10.10 -0.69
CA ARG A 168 7.07 10.76 -0.92
C ARG A 168 6.98 12.26 -0.67
N VAL A 169 5.91 12.91 -1.14
CA VAL A 169 5.66 14.33 -0.87
C VAL A 169 5.57 14.59 0.63
N LEU A 170 4.89 13.72 1.38
CA LEU A 170 4.77 13.85 2.84
C LEU A 170 6.12 13.65 3.54
N ASP A 171 6.88 12.62 3.17
CA ASP A 171 8.21 12.34 3.72
C ASP A 171 9.19 13.50 3.47
N LEU A 172 9.21 14.04 2.24
CA LEU A 172 10.08 15.16 1.87
C LEU A 172 9.67 16.49 2.49
N ALA A 173 8.37 16.74 2.62
CA ALA A 173 7.89 17.95 3.27
C ALA A 173 8.25 17.96 4.77
N LEU A 174 8.22 16.78 5.41
CA LEU A 174 8.47 16.63 6.85
C LEU A 174 9.94 16.31 7.20
N ARG A 175 10.76 15.86 6.24
CA ARG A 175 12.24 15.82 6.38
C ARG A 175 12.82 17.23 6.36
N GLY A 176 13.02 17.80 7.56
CA GLY A 176 13.68 19.09 7.75
C GLY A 176 15.22 19.00 7.76
N PRO A 177 15.95 20.09 7.43
CA PRO A 177 17.42 20.16 7.45
C PRO A 177 18.03 20.19 8.87
N ALA A 178 17.21 20.13 9.92
CA ALA A 178 17.65 20.06 11.30
C ALA A 178 17.10 18.77 11.90
N GLU A 179 17.90 17.71 11.89
CA GLU A 179 17.65 16.44 12.60
C GLU A 179 17.50 16.60 14.14
N GLY A 180 17.33 17.82 14.66
CA GLY A 180 17.21 18.12 16.08
C GLY A 180 15.81 18.54 16.57
N HIS A 181 14.90 19.03 15.70
CA HIS A 181 13.63 19.61 16.16
C HIS A 181 12.46 19.41 15.19
N VAL A 182 12.14 18.17 14.82
CA VAL A 182 10.81 17.88 14.28
C VAL A 182 9.86 17.75 15.46
N CYS A 183 9.03 18.76 15.68
CA CYS A 183 8.01 18.74 16.71
C CYS A 183 6.99 17.63 16.39
N PRO A 184 6.66 16.74 17.35
CA PRO A 184 5.63 15.71 17.15
C PRO A 184 4.21 16.28 17.01
N GLN A 185 4.02 17.59 17.18
CA GLN A 185 2.71 18.23 17.11
C GLN A 185 2.36 18.69 15.68
N ALA A 186 1.18 18.27 15.21
CA ALA A 186 0.66 18.52 13.85
C ALA A 186 0.49 20.00 13.46
N TRP A 187 0.52 20.92 14.43
CA TRP A 187 0.28 22.35 14.22
C TRP A 187 1.39 23.07 13.45
N ASP A 188 2.62 22.56 13.50
CA ASP A 188 3.80 23.18 12.86
C ASP A 188 4.10 22.61 11.46
N TRP A 189 3.21 21.80 10.90
CA TRP A 189 3.48 21.13 9.63
C TRP A 189 3.46 22.11 8.44
N PRO A 190 4.36 21.94 7.46
CA PRO A 190 4.35 22.74 6.24
C PRO A 190 3.00 22.67 5.53
N ALA A 191 2.63 23.75 4.83
CA ALA A 191 1.32 23.88 4.16
C ALA A 191 1.00 22.69 3.22
N CYS A 192 2.01 22.15 2.53
CA CYS A 192 1.84 20.97 1.69
C CYS A 192 1.52 19.70 2.49
N ALA A 193 2.26 19.43 3.57
CA ALA A 193 2.00 18.28 4.44
C ALA A 193 0.59 18.37 5.06
N ARG A 194 0.20 19.56 5.55
CA ARG A 194 -1.15 19.83 6.04
C ARG A 194 -2.22 19.53 4.99
N LYS A 195 -2.01 19.98 3.75
CA LYS A 195 -2.97 19.76 2.66
C LYS A 195 -3.17 18.28 2.35
N VAL A 196 -2.08 17.50 2.31
CA VAL A 196 -2.13 16.04 2.13
C VAL A 196 -2.86 15.37 3.30
N VAL A 197 -2.58 15.78 4.53
CA VAL A 197 -3.18 15.19 5.73
C VAL A 197 -4.67 15.50 5.80
N CYS A 198 -5.08 16.74 5.54
CA CYS A 198 -6.51 17.10 5.45
C CYS A 198 -7.23 16.25 4.40
N HIS A 199 -6.63 16.06 3.23
CA HIS A 199 -7.20 15.19 2.19
C HIS A 199 -7.34 13.73 2.64
N LEU A 200 -6.34 13.19 3.34
CA LEU A 200 -6.42 11.84 3.90
C LEU A 200 -7.54 11.72 4.94
N GLU A 201 -7.68 12.72 5.82
CA GLU A 201 -8.77 12.73 6.79
C GLU A 201 -10.15 12.78 6.12
N ASP A 202 -10.31 13.62 5.09
CA ASP A 202 -11.55 13.73 4.32
C ASP A 202 -11.88 12.42 3.59
N CYS A 203 -10.86 11.74 3.06
CA CYS A 203 -11.03 10.42 2.46
C CYS A 203 -11.43 9.35 3.48
N LEU A 204 -10.88 9.37 4.70
CA LEU A 204 -11.28 8.47 5.79
C LEU A 204 -12.69 8.75 6.30
N ARG A 205 -13.13 10.02 6.29
CA ARG A 205 -14.51 10.40 6.67
C ARG A 205 -15.53 10.05 5.59
N SER A 206 -15.09 9.86 4.35
CA SER A 206 -15.96 9.57 3.21
C SER A 206 -16.77 8.27 3.41
N GLU A 207 -17.96 8.24 2.83
CA GLU A 207 -18.80 7.04 2.73
C GLU A 207 -18.39 6.14 1.55
N ALA A 208 -17.60 6.66 0.61
CA ALA A 208 -17.15 5.91 -0.55
C ALA A 208 -16.02 4.94 -0.16
N ALA A 209 -16.34 3.64 -0.11
CA ALA A 209 -15.38 2.55 0.11
C ALA A 209 -14.06 2.65 -0.69
N PRO A 210 -14.03 3.02 -1.99
CA PRO A 210 -12.76 3.15 -2.71
C PRO A 210 -11.88 4.30 -2.19
N ARG A 211 -12.46 5.42 -1.76
CA ARG A 211 -11.71 6.56 -1.19
C ARG A 211 -11.08 6.20 0.15
N VAL A 212 -11.84 5.50 1.00
CA VAL A 212 -11.33 4.97 2.27
C VAL A 212 -10.19 3.98 2.01
N THR A 213 -10.36 3.04 1.09
CA THR A 213 -9.33 2.06 0.73
C THR A 213 -8.03 2.72 0.28
N GLN A 214 -8.13 3.76 -0.56
CA GLN A 214 -6.96 4.49 -1.06
C GLN A 214 -6.24 5.24 0.05
N ALA A 215 -6.97 5.93 0.93
CA ALA A 215 -6.37 6.60 2.08
C ALA A 215 -5.65 5.59 3.00
N LEU A 216 -6.28 4.45 3.29
CA LEU A 216 -5.67 3.38 4.07
C LEU A 216 -4.41 2.81 3.40
N HIS A 217 -4.41 2.65 2.08
CA HIS A 217 -3.23 2.22 1.33
C HIS A 217 -2.08 3.22 1.45
N VAL A 218 -2.36 4.52 1.27
CA VAL A 218 -1.36 5.58 1.46
C VAL A 218 -0.77 5.53 2.87
N LEU A 219 -1.62 5.42 3.89
CA LEU A 219 -1.16 5.32 5.28
C LEU A 219 -0.33 4.07 5.53
N THR A 220 -0.77 2.92 5.03
CA THR A 220 -0.03 1.65 5.11
C THR A 220 1.36 1.80 4.53
N THR A 221 1.47 2.43 3.35
CA THR A 221 2.75 2.70 2.70
C THR A 221 3.59 3.73 3.47
N THR A 222 2.97 4.76 4.06
CA THR A 222 3.65 5.75 4.90
C THR A 222 4.28 5.10 6.11
N PHE A 223 3.52 4.35 6.91
CA PHE A 223 4.04 3.71 8.13
C PHE A 223 5.00 2.55 7.82
N GLY A 224 4.88 1.90 6.65
CA GLY A 224 5.79 0.86 6.22
C GLY A 224 7.17 1.35 5.76
N HIS A 225 7.26 2.57 5.21
CA HIS A 225 8.50 3.08 4.59
C HIS A 225 9.11 4.29 5.31
N CYS A 226 8.30 5.03 6.09
CA CYS A 226 8.76 6.22 6.82
C CYS A 226 8.93 5.88 8.30
N HIS A 227 10.11 6.19 8.84
CA HIS A 227 10.43 5.96 10.26
C HIS A 227 10.73 7.27 11.01
N GLY A 228 10.29 8.41 10.46
CA GLY A 228 10.47 9.71 11.11
C GLY A 228 9.58 9.87 12.34
N LEU A 229 10.01 10.68 13.30
CA LEU A 229 9.24 10.99 14.53
C LEU A 229 7.87 11.64 14.24
N TRP A 230 7.73 12.29 13.09
CA TRP A 230 6.45 12.86 12.62
C TRP A 230 5.37 11.81 12.39
N THR A 231 5.74 10.53 12.17
CA THR A 231 4.78 9.44 12.02
C THR A 231 3.95 9.23 13.30
N GLN A 232 4.52 9.53 14.47
CA GLN A 232 3.78 9.50 15.73
C GLN A 232 2.65 10.54 15.73
N GLY A 233 2.95 11.80 15.45
CA GLY A 233 1.95 12.86 15.37
C GLY A 233 0.88 12.61 14.30
N LEU A 234 1.27 11.99 13.17
CA LEU A 234 0.31 11.56 12.15
C LEU A 234 -0.65 10.49 12.67
N TRP A 235 -0.13 9.47 13.37
CA TRP A 235 -0.97 8.42 13.93
C TRP A 235 -1.90 8.96 15.01
N GLU A 236 -1.42 9.80 15.93
CA GLU A 236 -2.26 10.43 16.97
C GLU A 236 -3.43 11.22 16.38
N GLN A 237 -3.24 11.89 15.25
CA GLN A 237 -4.28 12.64 14.55
C GLN A 237 -5.29 11.73 13.82
N LEU A 238 -4.83 10.61 13.25
CA LEU A 238 -5.64 9.75 12.38
C LEU A 238 -6.26 8.54 13.11
N SER A 239 -5.70 8.10 14.24
CA SER A 239 -6.18 6.94 14.99
C SER A 239 -7.66 7.05 15.38
N PRO A 240 -8.22 8.22 15.78
CA PRO A 240 -9.64 8.32 16.09
C PRO A 240 -10.52 8.16 14.84
N LEU A 241 -10.02 8.54 13.66
CA LEU A 241 -10.74 8.36 12.39
C LEU A 241 -10.74 6.90 11.97
N VAL A 242 -9.63 6.19 12.17
CA VAL A 242 -9.53 4.74 11.93
C VAL A 242 -10.44 3.97 12.88
N ALA A 243 -10.48 4.33 14.17
CA ALA A 243 -11.40 3.72 15.13
C ALA A 243 -12.88 3.89 14.73
N ARG A 244 -13.27 5.09 14.26
CA ARG A 244 -14.63 5.34 13.73
C ARG A 244 -14.98 4.48 12.51
N LEU A 245 -14.02 4.03 11.71
CA LEU A 245 -14.28 3.12 10.60
C LEU A 245 -14.69 1.72 11.10
N LEU A 246 -14.14 1.28 12.24
CA LEU A 246 -14.49 0.00 12.87
C LEU A 246 -15.86 0.03 13.57
N GLU A 247 -16.39 1.23 13.85
CA GLU A 247 -17.74 1.42 14.38
C GLU A 247 -18.82 1.22 13.30
N LYS A 248 -18.50 1.44 12.02
CA LYS A 248 -19.45 1.29 10.90
C LYS A 248 -19.77 -0.19 10.64
N ASP A 249 -21.02 -0.46 10.29
CA ASP A 249 -21.50 -1.79 9.88
C ASP A 249 -22.19 -1.69 8.50
N PRO A 250 -21.65 -2.30 7.43
CA PRO A 250 -20.43 -3.12 7.38
C PRO A 250 -19.14 -2.28 7.45
N VAL A 251 -18.07 -2.88 7.98
CA VAL A 251 -16.74 -2.23 8.06
C VAL A 251 -16.18 -2.00 6.65
N PRO A 252 -15.82 -0.76 6.27
CA PRO A 252 -15.28 -0.46 4.95
C PRO A 252 -13.83 -0.94 4.83
N ALA A 253 -13.50 -1.59 3.71
CA ALA A 253 -12.14 -1.99 3.35
C ALA A 253 -11.38 -2.78 4.45
N PRO A 254 -11.93 -3.91 4.94
CA PRO A 254 -11.40 -4.65 6.09
C PRO A 254 -9.95 -5.10 5.88
N HIS A 255 -9.59 -5.56 4.69
CA HIS A 255 -8.21 -5.98 4.38
C HIS A 255 -7.20 -4.82 4.46
N ALA A 256 -7.56 -3.62 3.97
CA ALA A 256 -6.69 -2.46 4.03
C ALA A 256 -6.51 -1.93 5.46
N LEU A 257 -7.54 -2.07 6.32
CA LEU A 257 -7.44 -1.77 7.75
C LEU A 257 -6.48 -2.73 8.46
N VAL A 258 -6.55 -4.02 8.15
CA VAL A 258 -5.63 -5.03 8.70
C VAL A 258 -4.19 -4.74 8.31
N ASP A 259 -3.93 -4.43 7.05
CA ASP A 259 -2.59 -4.09 6.56
C ASP A 259 -2.04 -2.82 7.22
N LEU A 260 -2.88 -1.81 7.43
CA LEU A 260 -2.52 -0.58 8.14
C LEU A 260 -2.10 -0.88 9.58
N LEU A 261 -2.96 -1.58 10.34
CA LEU A 261 -2.69 -1.89 11.76
C LEU A 261 -1.42 -2.71 11.93
N LEU A 262 -1.16 -3.68 11.06
CA LEU A 262 0.07 -4.46 11.07
C LEU A 262 1.30 -3.62 10.69
N SER A 263 1.16 -2.68 9.76
CA SER A 263 2.26 -1.80 9.35
C SER A 263 2.62 -0.82 10.45
N VAL A 264 1.62 -0.25 11.12
CA VAL A 264 1.81 0.64 12.28
C VAL A 264 2.42 -0.11 13.46
N ALA A 265 1.94 -1.31 13.77
CA ALA A 265 2.45 -2.11 14.88
C ALA A 265 3.87 -2.67 14.67
N ARG A 266 4.35 -2.68 13.43
CA ARG A 266 5.77 -2.99 13.10
C ARG A 266 6.68 -1.77 13.21
N SER A 267 6.13 -0.55 13.31
CA SER A 267 6.91 0.65 13.51
C SER A 267 7.36 0.73 14.97
N SER A 268 8.68 0.80 15.19
CA SER A 268 9.28 0.87 16.53
C SER A 268 8.90 2.14 17.31
N VAL A 269 8.48 3.20 16.61
CA VAL A 269 8.05 4.46 17.23
C VAL A 269 6.64 4.35 17.80
N LEU A 270 5.79 3.52 17.19
CA LEU A 270 4.36 3.42 17.50
C LEU A 270 3.99 2.14 18.26
N SER A 271 4.91 1.18 18.41
CA SER A 271 4.65 -0.08 19.14
C SER A 271 4.32 0.14 20.63
N SER A 272 4.74 1.28 21.19
CA SER A 272 4.47 1.66 22.58
C SER A 272 3.16 2.44 22.79
N ASP A 273 2.44 2.79 21.71
CA ASP A 273 1.18 3.55 21.82
C ASP A 273 0.02 2.63 22.28
N PRO A 274 -0.61 2.88 23.45
CA PRO A 274 -1.76 2.10 23.90
C PRO A 274 -2.97 2.20 22.95
N GLY A 275 -3.16 3.34 22.27
CA GLY A 275 -4.32 3.56 21.40
C GLY A 275 -4.31 2.65 20.16
N LEU A 276 -3.12 2.29 19.67
CA LEU A 276 -2.96 1.31 18.60
C LEU A 276 -3.52 -0.07 19.00
N TRP A 277 -3.17 -0.54 20.19
CA TRP A 277 -3.57 -1.86 20.67
C TRP A 277 -5.06 -1.95 20.98
N GLU A 278 -5.66 -0.86 21.46
CA GLU A 278 -7.12 -0.74 21.62
C GLU A 278 -7.83 -0.84 20.26
N THR A 279 -7.35 -0.10 19.26
CA THR A 279 -7.89 -0.14 17.89
C THR A 279 -7.74 -1.54 17.27
N ALA A 280 -6.60 -2.21 17.51
CA ALA A 280 -6.38 -3.58 17.07
C ALA A 280 -7.30 -4.60 17.77
N ALA A 281 -7.55 -4.44 19.07
CA ALA A 281 -8.48 -5.28 19.84
C ALA A 281 -9.91 -5.13 19.30
N GLN A 282 -10.32 -3.89 18.97
CA GLN A 282 -11.61 -3.59 18.37
C GLN A 282 -11.73 -4.15 16.94
N ALA A 283 -10.66 -4.09 16.15
CA ALA A 283 -10.63 -4.71 14.83
C ALA A 283 -10.81 -6.23 14.92
N LEU A 284 -10.12 -6.89 15.86
CA LEU A 284 -10.26 -8.33 16.09
C LEU A 284 -11.67 -8.75 16.55
N SER A 285 -12.43 -7.88 17.22
CA SER A 285 -13.80 -8.17 17.66
C SER A 285 -14.87 -7.86 16.62
N ARG A 286 -14.62 -6.89 15.73
CA ARG A 286 -15.60 -6.42 14.72
C ARG A 286 -15.44 -7.10 13.36
N LEU A 287 -14.23 -7.52 13.01
CA LEU A 287 -13.97 -8.21 11.74
C LEU A 287 -14.46 -9.66 11.80
N SER A 288 -14.94 -10.16 10.66
CA SER A 288 -15.28 -11.58 10.52
C SER A 288 -14.02 -12.45 10.71
N PRO A 289 -14.16 -13.72 11.14
CA PRO A 289 -13.01 -14.60 11.41
C PRO A 289 -12.06 -14.76 10.20
N THR A 290 -12.60 -14.74 8.98
CA THR A 290 -11.83 -14.81 7.73
C THR A 290 -11.01 -13.54 7.48
N GLN A 291 -11.53 -12.37 7.86
CA GLN A 291 -10.84 -11.08 7.75
C GLN A 291 -9.89 -10.82 8.92
N ALA A 292 -10.23 -11.28 10.12
CA ALA A 292 -9.43 -11.11 11.33
C ALA A 292 -8.22 -12.06 11.40
N GLY A 293 -8.25 -13.19 10.67
CA GLY A 293 -7.19 -14.19 10.66
C GLY A 293 -5.78 -13.63 10.36
N PRO A 294 -5.58 -12.90 9.25
CA PRO A 294 -4.29 -12.27 8.94
C PRO A 294 -3.81 -11.28 10.02
N LEU A 295 -4.74 -10.51 10.60
CA LEU A 295 -4.45 -9.59 11.70
C LEU A 295 -3.97 -10.36 12.95
N ALA A 296 -4.71 -11.40 13.34
CA ALA A 296 -4.39 -12.23 14.48
C ALA A 296 -3.03 -12.93 14.33
N ALA A 297 -2.75 -13.50 13.15
CA ALA A 297 -1.46 -14.12 12.85
C ALA A 297 -0.31 -13.10 12.85
N GLY A 298 -0.55 -11.89 12.34
CA GLY A 298 0.43 -10.81 12.33
C GLY A 298 0.74 -10.31 13.74
N ILE A 299 -0.27 -10.10 14.60
CA ILE A 299 -0.13 -9.64 15.99
C ILE A 299 0.72 -10.61 16.81
N LEU A 300 0.54 -11.93 16.64
CA LEU A 300 1.30 -12.94 17.38
C LEU A 300 2.79 -12.94 17.01
N LYS A 301 3.15 -12.45 15.82
CA LYS A 301 4.56 -12.31 15.40
C LYS A 301 5.25 -11.06 15.96
N LEU A 302 4.50 -10.13 16.57
CA LEU A 302 5.04 -8.89 17.11
C LEU A 302 5.64 -9.10 18.51
N GLN A 303 6.81 -8.51 18.76
CA GLN A 303 7.54 -8.65 20.02
C GLN A 303 6.91 -7.83 21.16
N ASP A 304 6.42 -6.62 20.87
CA ASP A 304 5.93 -5.65 21.87
C ASP A 304 4.41 -5.72 22.13
N CYS A 305 3.76 -6.82 21.75
CA CYS A 305 2.30 -6.93 21.83
C CYS A 305 1.82 -7.29 23.26
N PRO A 306 0.79 -6.59 23.80
CA PRO A 306 0.18 -6.91 25.08
C PRO A 306 -0.37 -8.34 25.16
N GLN A 307 -0.19 -9.00 26.32
CA GLN A 307 -0.59 -10.40 26.49
C GLN A 307 -2.10 -10.63 26.30
N ALA A 308 -2.95 -9.68 26.70
CA ALA A 308 -4.40 -9.76 26.51
C ALA A 308 -4.78 -9.86 25.02
N LEU A 309 -4.13 -9.04 24.18
CA LEU A 309 -4.37 -9.03 22.74
C LEU A 309 -3.84 -10.30 22.07
N ARG A 310 -2.69 -10.82 22.53
CA ARG A 310 -2.18 -12.12 22.07
C ARG A 310 -3.14 -13.26 22.37
N ILE A 311 -3.74 -13.29 23.56
CA ILE A 311 -4.74 -14.30 23.92
C ILE A 311 -5.97 -14.17 22.99
N GLN A 312 -6.44 -12.96 22.71
CA GLN A 312 -7.55 -12.72 21.80
C GLN A 312 -7.23 -13.16 20.36
N ALA A 313 -6.09 -12.75 19.81
CA ALA A 313 -5.61 -13.17 18.49
C ALA A 313 -5.48 -14.70 18.40
N PHE A 314 -4.94 -15.33 19.44
CA PHE A 314 -4.81 -16.77 19.49
C PHE A 314 -6.16 -17.49 19.49
N ARG A 315 -7.17 -16.98 20.22
CA ARG A 315 -8.53 -17.51 20.19
C ARG A 315 -9.15 -17.45 18.80
N ILE A 316 -8.96 -16.35 18.08
CA ILE A 316 -9.49 -16.18 16.72
C ILE A 316 -8.87 -17.20 15.76
N LEU A 317 -7.55 -17.43 15.82
CA LEU A 317 -6.89 -18.44 14.98
C LEU A 317 -7.31 -19.88 15.30
N LEU A 318 -7.76 -20.14 16.53
CA LEU A 318 -8.25 -21.44 16.98
C LEU A 318 -9.76 -21.62 16.83
N GLN A 319 -10.49 -20.56 16.45
CA GLN A 319 -11.93 -20.62 16.22
C GLN A 319 -12.33 -21.74 15.23
N PRO A 320 -11.57 -22.04 14.15
CA PRO A 320 -11.82 -23.21 13.31
C PRO A 320 -11.92 -24.55 14.07
N LEU A 321 -11.12 -24.75 15.12
CA LEU A 321 -11.19 -25.97 15.94
C LEU A 321 -12.47 -26.01 16.78
N ALA A 322 -12.92 -24.87 17.30
CA ALA A 322 -14.18 -24.79 18.05
C ALA A 322 -15.36 -25.21 17.18
N HIS A 323 -15.41 -24.75 15.92
CA HIS A 323 -16.46 -25.15 14.97
C HIS A 323 -16.45 -26.66 14.68
N VAL A 324 -15.27 -27.29 14.55
CA VAL A 324 -15.17 -28.76 14.36
C VAL A 324 -15.69 -29.51 15.59
N LEU A 325 -15.44 -29.00 16.79
CA LEU A 325 -15.90 -29.61 18.03
C LEU A 325 -17.40 -29.43 18.25
N GLU A 326 -17.94 -28.25 17.92
CA GLU A 326 -19.38 -27.96 17.97
C GLU A 326 -20.17 -28.79 16.95
N ALA A 327 -19.61 -29.00 15.75
CA ALA A 327 -20.18 -29.86 14.72
C ALA A 327 -20.43 -31.29 15.20
N ALA A 328 -19.62 -31.79 16.14
CA ALA A 328 -19.75 -33.13 16.72
C ALA A 328 -20.62 -33.17 17.98
N ALA A 329 -20.85 -32.03 18.64
CA ALA A 329 -21.67 -31.94 19.85
C ALA A 329 -23.18 -31.83 19.54
N GLN A 330 -23.55 -31.37 18.35
CA GLN A 330 -24.93 -31.26 17.89
C GLN A 330 -25.46 -32.63 17.43
N ALA A 331 -25.87 -33.48 18.38
CA ALA A 331 -26.69 -34.65 18.10
C ALA A 331 -28.15 -34.23 17.78
N PRO A 332 -28.86 -34.93 16.87
CA PRO A 332 -30.25 -34.61 16.53
C PRO A 332 -31.17 -34.96 17.69
N GLY A 333 -31.57 -33.96 18.46
CA GLY A 333 -32.66 -34.07 19.44
C GLY A 333 -32.27 -33.84 20.89
N THR A 334 -31.92 -32.61 21.27
CA THR A 334 -32.28 -32.07 22.58
C THR A 334 -32.07 -30.54 22.60
N PRO A 335 -33.09 -29.72 22.89
CA PRO A 335 -32.89 -28.30 23.09
C PRO A 335 -32.33 -28.09 24.50
N ARG A 336 -31.08 -27.63 24.60
CA ARG A 336 -30.53 -27.03 25.84
C ARG A 336 -30.06 -25.63 25.47
N LEU A 337 -30.79 -24.58 25.86
CA LEU A 337 -30.83 -24.02 27.21
C LEU A 337 -29.43 -23.66 27.71
N LEU A 338 -28.85 -22.64 27.08
CA LEU A 338 -27.80 -21.80 27.62
C LEU A 338 -28.18 -20.34 27.26
N GLU A 339 -29.22 -19.85 27.94
CA GLU A 339 -29.33 -18.41 28.20
C GLU A 339 -28.27 -18.05 29.23
N GLY A 340 -27.39 -17.12 28.87
CA GLY A 340 -26.31 -16.67 29.76
C GLY A 340 -25.34 -15.69 29.10
N ALA A 341 -25.86 -14.65 28.46
CA ALA A 341 -25.17 -13.38 28.16
C ALA A 341 -23.82 -13.44 27.41
N ALA A 342 -23.89 -13.54 26.08
CA ALA A 342 -23.02 -12.79 25.17
C ALA A 342 -23.69 -12.79 23.78
N GLY A 343 -24.46 -11.72 23.53
CA GLY A 343 -25.19 -11.54 22.28
C GLY A 343 -24.27 -11.41 21.06
N ASP A 344 -24.78 -11.93 19.95
CA ASP A 344 -24.50 -11.54 18.57
C ASP A 344 -23.03 -11.44 18.14
N LEU A 345 -22.41 -12.61 17.95
CA LEU A 345 -21.35 -12.77 16.96
C LEU A 345 -21.98 -13.18 15.63
N MET A 346 -22.26 -12.16 14.84
CA MET A 346 -22.79 -12.15 13.48
C MET A 346 -22.33 -13.34 12.64
N ALA A 347 -23.34 -14.04 12.09
CA ALA A 347 -23.33 -14.96 10.96
C ALA A 347 -21.94 -15.29 10.39
N VAL A 348 -21.28 -16.28 10.99
CA VAL A 348 -20.42 -17.18 10.22
C VAL A 348 -21.29 -17.72 9.09
N ASP A 349 -20.82 -17.60 7.84
CA ASP A 349 -21.46 -18.24 6.69
C ASP A 349 -21.84 -19.66 7.11
N LYS A 350 -23.15 -19.89 7.30
CA LYS A 350 -23.73 -21.10 7.86
C LYS A 350 -23.65 -22.22 6.82
N PHE A 351 -22.45 -22.59 6.41
CA PHE A 351 -22.25 -23.84 5.70
C PHE A 351 -22.29 -24.96 6.74
N PRO A 352 -23.21 -25.92 6.59
CA PRO A 352 -23.24 -27.05 7.49
C PRO A 352 -21.91 -27.82 7.31
N PRO A 353 -21.28 -28.26 8.42
CA PRO A 353 -19.92 -28.78 8.40
C PRO A 353 -19.89 -30.08 7.62
N SER A 354 -19.49 -30.06 6.34
CA SER A 354 -19.17 -31.28 5.61
C SER A 354 -17.86 -31.86 6.14
N ARG A 355 -17.65 -33.17 5.99
CA ARG A 355 -16.39 -33.84 6.39
C ARG A 355 -15.15 -33.13 5.81
N SER A 356 -15.20 -32.76 4.53
CA SER A 356 -14.12 -32.05 3.85
C SER A 356 -13.89 -30.64 4.40
N ALA A 357 -14.94 -29.95 4.84
CA ALA A 357 -14.82 -28.65 5.50
C ALA A 357 -14.14 -28.78 6.87
N CYS A 358 -14.49 -29.79 7.67
CA CYS A 358 -13.82 -30.03 8.95
C CYS A 358 -12.33 -30.39 8.79
N GLU A 359 -11.99 -31.21 7.80
CA GLU A 359 -10.60 -31.52 7.45
C GLU A 359 -9.83 -30.24 7.05
N GLY A 360 -10.43 -29.38 6.21
CA GLY A 360 -9.84 -28.09 5.84
C GLY A 360 -9.64 -27.12 7.02
N LEU A 361 -10.59 -27.06 7.94
CA LEU A 361 -10.49 -26.23 9.16
C LEU A 361 -9.39 -26.72 10.11
N LEU A 362 -9.22 -28.04 10.26
CA LEU A 362 -8.11 -28.61 11.04
C LEU A 362 -6.76 -28.28 10.38
N CYS A 363 -6.63 -28.46 9.07
CA CYS A 363 -5.40 -28.13 8.34
C CYS A 363 -5.04 -26.65 8.46
N SER A 364 -6.04 -25.75 8.39
CA SER A 364 -5.86 -24.31 8.60
C SER A 364 -5.35 -24.00 10.02
N ALA A 365 -5.96 -24.59 11.05
CA ALA A 365 -5.52 -24.42 12.43
C ALA A 365 -4.08 -24.95 12.66
N LEU A 366 -3.73 -26.09 12.06
CA LEU A 366 -2.38 -26.66 12.13
C LEU A 366 -1.34 -25.77 11.44
N ALA A 367 -1.66 -25.22 10.25
CA ALA A 367 -0.79 -24.28 9.56
C ALA A 367 -0.53 -23.01 10.38
N HIS A 368 -1.56 -22.48 11.06
CA HIS A 368 -1.37 -21.36 11.98
C HIS A 368 -0.48 -21.73 13.18
N LEU A 369 -0.60 -22.93 13.73
CA LEU A 369 0.21 -23.39 14.86
C LEU A 369 1.67 -23.63 14.49
N GLU A 370 1.94 -24.12 13.27
CA GLU A 370 3.28 -24.25 12.72
C GLU A 370 3.98 -22.89 12.65
N LEU A 371 3.28 -21.85 12.16
CA LEU A 371 3.78 -20.48 12.12
C LEU A 371 4.09 -19.89 13.51
N LEU A 372 3.48 -20.44 14.57
CA LEU A 372 3.63 -19.96 15.95
C LEU A 372 4.65 -20.78 16.77
N GLN A 373 5.00 -21.99 16.35
CA GLN A 373 5.97 -22.86 17.01
C GLN A 373 7.36 -22.24 17.28
N PRO A 374 7.95 -21.44 16.36
CA PRO A 374 9.27 -20.85 16.59
C PRO A 374 9.25 -19.61 17.50
N LEU A 375 8.08 -19.08 17.90
CA LEU A 375 8.01 -17.87 18.69
C LEU A 375 8.39 -18.11 20.17
N PRO A 376 9.25 -17.26 20.77
CA PRO A 376 9.71 -17.44 22.15
C PRO A 376 8.63 -17.15 23.20
N GLN A 377 7.64 -16.31 22.86
CA GLN A 377 6.56 -15.89 23.76
C GLN A 377 5.23 -16.54 23.36
N ARG A 378 5.09 -17.84 23.66
CA ARG A 378 3.88 -18.59 23.32
C ARG A 378 2.72 -18.20 24.23
N PRO A 379 1.51 -18.01 23.69
CA PRO A 379 0.32 -17.86 24.50
C PRO A 379 0.06 -19.15 25.30
N SER A 380 -0.16 -19.01 26.60
CA SER A 380 -0.54 -20.08 27.51
C SER A 380 -2.04 -19.99 27.83
N PRO A 381 -2.80 -21.11 27.82
CA PRO A 381 -2.37 -22.49 27.55
C PRO A 381 -2.27 -22.82 26.05
N TRP A 382 -1.37 -23.75 25.70
CA TRP A 382 -1.26 -24.27 24.33
C TRP A 382 -2.43 -25.24 24.04
N PRO A 383 -3.03 -25.23 22.83
CA PRO A 383 -4.30 -25.89 22.51
C PRO A 383 -4.16 -27.40 22.26
N GLN A 384 -3.36 -28.11 23.07
CA GLN A 384 -3.13 -29.55 22.90
C GLN A 384 -4.43 -30.37 23.02
N ALA A 385 -5.24 -30.07 24.04
CA ALA A 385 -6.51 -30.75 24.28
C ALA A 385 -7.54 -30.51 23.14
N PRO A 386 -7.84 -29.26 22.73
CA PRO A 386 -8.78 -29.03 21.62
C PRO A 386 -8.27 -29.55 20.27
N LEU A 387 -6.96 -29.54 20.01
CA LEU A 387 -6.40 -30.16 18.79
C LEU A 387 -6.60 -31.67 18.77
N LEU A 388 -6.28 -32.35 19.88
CA LEU A 388 -6.48 -33.79 20.00
C LEU A 388 -7.96 -34.14 19.87
N ALA A 389 -8.83 -33.38 20.53
CA ALA A 389 -10.27 -33.57 20.44
C ALA A 389 -10.79 -33.37 18.99
N ALA A 390 -10.34 -32.33 18.29
CA ALA A 390 -10.75 -32.08 16.90
C ALA A 390 -10.26 -33.18 15.95
N ALA A 391 -9.02 -33.64 16.11
CA ALA A 391 -8.47 -34.75 15.33
C ALA A 391 -9.24 -36.06 15.58
N VAL A 392 -9.55 -36.39 16.84
CA VAL A 392 -10.36 -37.56 17.21
C VAL A 392 -11.77 -37.45 16.63
N THR A 393 -12.38 -36.26 16.67
CA THR A 393 -13.69 -36.00 16.08
C THR A 393 -13.71 -36.25 14.57
N ILE A 394 -12.70 -35.76 13.83
CA ILE A 394 -12.58 -36.00 12.40
C ILE A 394 -12.38 -37.49 12.11
N LEU A 395 -11.54 -38.19 12.89
CA LEU A 395 -11.40 -39.65 12.76
C LEU A 395 -12.71 -40.41 13.00
N ARG A 396 -13.56 -39.93 13.93
CA ARG A 396 -14.90 -40.49 14.16
C ARG A 396 -15.85 -40.24 12.99
N PHE A 397 -15.79 -39.06 12.35
CA PHE A 397 -16.49 -38.79 11.09
C PHE A 397 -16.01 -39.73 9.97
N CYS A 398 -14.69 -39.94 9.84
CA CYS A 398 -14.11 -40.85 8.85
C CYS A 398 -14.53 -42.31 9.04
N ASN A 399 -14.71 -42.74 10.30
CA ASN A 399 -15.14 -44.10 10.65
C ASN A 399 -16.66 -44.27 10.72
N GLY A 400 -17.44 -43.25 10.34
CA GLY A 400 -18.92 -43.26 10.40
C GLY A 400 -19.50 -43.37 11.82
N SER A 401 -18.67 -43.18 12.86
CA SER A 401 -19.08 -43.28 14.27
C SER A 401 -19.70 -41.97 14.80
N ALA A 402 -19.63 -40.90 14.02
CA ALA A 402 -20.33 -39.64 14.21
C ALA A 402 -20.75 -39.11 12.82
N ALA A 403 -21.93 -38.49 12.73
CA ALA A 403 -22.40 -37.86 11.50
C ALA A 403 -22.25 -36.34 11.62
N PRO A 404 -21.69 -35.64 10.63
CA PRO A 404 -21.78 -34.20 10.57
C PRO A 404 -23.25 -33.78 10.46
N SER A 405 -23.62 -32.63 11.04
CA SER A 405 -25.00 -32.11 11.08
C SER A 405 -25.64 -31.83 9.71
N SER A 406 -24.94 -32.12 8.59
CA SER A 406 -25.40 -31.91 7.21
C SER A 406 -25.81 -33.18 6.45
N GLU A 407 -25.56 -34.38 6.94
CA GLU A 407 -25.85 -35.62 6.19
C GLU A 407 -27.27 -36.18 6.44
N ALA A 408 -28.27 -35.30 6.41
CA ALA A 408 -29.69 -35.66 6.37
C ALA A 408 -30.36 -35.11 5.11
#